data_AF-A0A4Y7PIX8-F1
#
_entry.id   AF-A0A4Y7PIX8-F1
#
_cell.length_a   1.000
_cell.length_b   1.000
_cell.length_c   1.000
_cell.angle_alpha   90.00
_cell.angle_beta   90.00
_cell.angle_gamma   90.00
#
_symmetry.space_group_name_H-M   'P 1'
#
loop_
_entity.id
_entity.type
_entity.pdbx_description
1 polymer ?
#
loop_
_entity_poly.entity_id
_entity_poly.type
_entity_poly.pdbx_seq_one_letter_code
_entity_poly.pdbx_strand_id
1 'polypeptide(L)'
;MNRLGFGAVGPATTAKARHVSPRPYHHPHSLTLSRPYHSASADVDESTFAREKFGAQKAISSDMYFGRNAYDPAATAEAQERLQQFRGATAISSNQYFGREEEDGEDGAGGGEGLLGDGSLSGLENAARDAIQRVMANPDVQDAADKIRAGALKLSDYLQQMSER
;
A
#
# COMPACT_ATOMS: atom_id res chain seq x y z
N MET A 1 -23.79 -42.66 -23.18
CA MET A 1 -22.88 -41.63 -22.64
C MET A 1 -23.63 -40.83 -21.58
N ASN A 2 -23.38 -41.07 -20.28
CA ASN A 2 -24.05 -40.34 -19.20
C ASN A 2 -23.14 -39.22 -18.71
N ARG A 3 -23.63 -37.98 -18.80
CA ARG A 3 -22.96 -36.75 -18.36
C ARG A 3 -23.10 -36.63 -16.84
N LEU A 4 -21.98 -36.67 -16.12
CA LEU A 4 -21.91 -36.41 -14.69
C LEU A 4 -21.92 -34.89 -14.46
N GLY A 5 -22.97 -34.42 -13.77
CA GLY A 5 -23.11 -33.03 -13.34
C GLY A 5 -22.12 -32.68 -12.23
N PHE A 6 -21.70 -31.41 -12.23
CA PHE A 6 -20.82 -30.80 -11.24
C PHE A 6 -21.43 -30.86 -9.83
N GLY A 7 -20.70 -31.50 -8.92
CA GLY A 7 -20.47 -30.99 -7.57
C GLY A 7 -21.68 -30.83 -6.66
N ALA A 8 -22.34 -31.93 -6.31
CA ALA A 8 -23.08 -32.01 -5.05
C ALA A 8 -22.06 -32.11 -3.89
N VAL A 9 -21.88 -31.04 -3.12
CA VAL A 9 -21.14 -31.08 -1.86
C VAL A 9 -22.13 -31.30 -0.71
N GLY A 10 -22.00 -32.44 -0.03
CA GLY A 10 -22.77 -32.76 1.17
C GLY A 10 -22.27 -32.00 2.41
N PRO A 11 -23.04 -32.00 3.52
CA PRO A 11 -22.71 -31.23 4.71
C PRO A 11 -21.57 -31.89 5.50
N ALA A 12 -20.46 -31.18 5.65
CA ALA A 12 -19.35 -31.59 6.51
C ALA A 12 -19.62 -31.22 7.98
N THR A 13 -19.51 -32.23 8.83
CA THR A 13 -19.69 -32.22 10.28
C THR A 13 -18.61 -31.41 11.01
N THR A 14 -19.02 -30.67 12.04
CA THR A 14 -18.23 -29.88 12.97
C THR A 14 -17.05 -30.64 13.60
N ALA A 15 -15.82 -30.19 13.36
CA ALA A 15 -14.63 -30.62 14.09
C ALA A 15 -14.14 -29.49 15.02
N LYS A 16 -14.12 -29.80 16.32
CA LYS A 16 -13.75 -28.93 17.45
C LYS A 16 -12.22 -28.81 17.53
N ALA A 17 -11.65 -27.68 17.11
CA ALA A 17 -10.22 -27.40 17.27
C ALA A 17 -9.94 -26.68 18.60
N ARG A 18 -8.99 -27.23 19.36
CA ARG A 18 -8.53 -26.76 20.67
C ARG A 18 -7.86 -25.38 20.59
N HIS A 19 -8.32 -24.47 21.43
CA HIS A 19 -7.77 -23.12 21.58
C HIS A 19 -6.47 -23.16 22.40
N VAL A 20 -5.36 -22.72 21.81
CA VAL A 20 -4.09 -22.43 22.50
C VAL A 20 -4.17 -20.99 23.04
N SER A 21 -4.03 -20.82 24.35
CA SER A 21 -4.14 -19.53 25.03
C SER A 21 -2.91 -18.64 24.80
N PRO A 22 -3.05 -17.38 24.35
CA PRO A 22 -1.98 -16.40 24.51
C PRO A 22 -2.00 -15.81 25.94
N ARG A 23 -0.80 -15.53 26.46
CA ARG A 23 -0.55 -15.00 27.80
C ARG A 23 -1.10 -13.56 27.97
N PRO A 24 -1.55 -13.16 29.17
CA PRO A 24 -2.15 -11.84 29.38
C PRO A 24 -1.08 -10.75 29.54
N TYR A 25 -1.11 -9.75 28.67
CA TYR A 25 -0.45 -8.46 28.93
C TYR A 25 -1.18 -7.73 30.06
N HIS A 26 -0.45 -7.43 31.13
CA HIS A 26 -0.95 -6.60 32.24
C HIS A 26 -1.11 -5.14 31.77
N HIS A 27 -2.34 -4.66 31.71
CA HIS A 27 -2.66 -3.23 31.74
C HIS A 27 -3.30 -2.93 33.10
N PRO A 28 -2.71 -2.07 33.94
CA PRO A 28 -3.37 -1.62 35.15
C PRO A 28 -4.38 -0.49 34.82
N HIS A 29 -5.38 -0.37 35.69
CA HIS A 29 -6.42 0.68 35.77
C HIS A 29 -7.75 0.37 35.08
N SER A 30 -8.54 -0.41 35.84
CA SER A 30 -9.99 -0.52 35.79
C SER A 30 -10.69 0.83 36.02
N LEU A 31 -11.52 1.24 35.06
CA LEU A 31 -12.69 2.07 35.34
C LEU A 31 -13.90 1.31 34.78
N THR A 32 -14.70 0.81 35.72
CA THR A 32 -15.94 0.06 35.49
C THR A 32 -16.99 0.97 34.87
N LEU A 33 -17.31 0.75 33.61
CA LEU A 33 -18.59 1.15 33.04
C LEU A 33 -19.35 -0.13 32.71
N SER A 34 -20.29 -0.50 33.58
CA SER A 34 -21.24 -1.59 33.33
C SER A 34 -22.00 -1.29 32.05
N ARG A 35 -21.57 -1.91 30.97
CA ARG A 35 -22.25 -1.86 29.67
C ARG A 35 -23.44 -2.82 29.77
N PRO A 36 -24.70 -2.37 29.63
CA PRO A 36 -25.83 -3.27 29.65
C PRO A 36 -25.68 -4.28 28.52
N TYR A 37 -25.70 -5.55 28.92
CA TYR A 37 -25.68 -6.72 28.03
C TYR A 37 -26.92 -6.64 27.14
N HIS A 38 -26.78 -6.02 25.97
CA HIS A 38 -27.83 -6.05 24.96
C HIS A 38 -27.80 -7.45 24.36
N SER A 39 -28.92 -8.13 24.56
CA SER A 39 -29.21 -9.52 24.22
C SER A 39 -28.88 -9.85 22.77
N ALA A 40 -28.42 -11.08 22.55
CA ALA A 40 -28.14 -11.74 21.27
C ALA A 40 -29.17 -11.56 20.13
N SER A 41 -30.35 -11.01 20.42
CA SER A 41 -31.37 -10.60 19.45
C SER A 41 -30.95 -9.39 18.59
N ALA A 42 -30.14 -8.47 19.13
CA ALA A 42 -29.67 -7.28 18.39
C ALA A 42 -28.62 -7.63 17.33
N ASP A 43 -27.78 -8.64 17.59
CA ASP A 43 -26.76 -9.10 16.64
C ASP A 43 -27.39 -9.74 15.39
N VAL A 44 -28.53 -10.42 15.54
CA VAL A 44 -29.27 -11.00 14.39
C VAL A 44 -29.88 -9.88 13.54
N ASP A 45 -30.49 -8.88 14.20
CA ASP A 45 -31.12 -7.73 13.54
C ASP A 45 -30.07 -6.87 12.80
N GLU A 46 -28.90 -6.62 13.38
CA GLU A 46 -27.79 -5.97 12.65
C GLU A 46 -27.33 -6.77 11.42
N SER A 47 -27.30 -8.10 11.52
CA SER A 47 -26.86 -8.97 10.43
C SER A 47 -27.84 -9.04 9.26
N THR A 48 -29.15 -8.89 9.51
CA THR A 48 -30.20 -8.89 8.48
C THR A 48 -30.52 -7.47 7.98
N PHE A 49 -30.29 -6.44 8.79
CA PHE A 49 -30.59 -5.04 8.46
C PHE A 49 -30.01 -4.61 7.10
N ALA A 50 -28.74 -4.92 6.82
CA ALA A 50 -28.13 -4.59 5.52
C ALA A 50 -28.87 -5.24 4.35
N ARG A 51 -29.25 -6.51 4.51
CA ARG A 51 -29.91 -7.30 3.47
C ARG A 51 -31.34 -6.82 3.24
N GLU A 52 -32.06 -6.48 4.30
CA GLU A 52 -33.45 -6.02 4.23
C GLU A 52 -33.57 -4.59 3.68
N LYS A 53 -32.67 -3.69 4.08
CA LYS A 53 -32.71 -2.27 3.67
C LYS A 53 -32.02 -2.01 2.33
N PHE A 54 -30.94 -2.73 2.05
CA PHE A 54 -30.06 -2.43 0.93
C PHE A 54 -29.82 -3.63 0.00
N GLY A 55 -30.61 -4.70 0.12
CA GLY A 55 -30.44 -5.90 -0.71
C GLY A 55 -30.59 -5.66 -2.22
N ALA A 56 -31.24 -4.57 -2.64
CA ALA A 56 -31.32 -4.17 -4.05
C ALA A 56 -30.09 -3.39 -4.55
N GLN A 57 -29.25 -2.89 -3.64
CA GLN A 57 -28.07 -2.10 -3.96
C GLN A 57 -26.83 -3.00 -4.08
N LYS A 58 -26.04 -2.80 -5.14
CA LYS A 58 -24.79 -3.56 -5.36
C LYS A 58 -23.70 -3.23 -4.35
N ALA A 59 -23.74 -2.04 -3.76
CA ALA A 59 -22.81 -1.58 -2.75
C ALA A 59 -23.51 -0.56 -1.85
N ILE A 60 -23.13 -0.52 -0.58
CA ILE A 60 -23.52 0.50 0.39
C ILE A 60 -22.29 1.06 1.08
N SER A 61 -22.32 2.35 1.44
CA SER A 61 -21.29 2.94 2.26
C SER A 61 -21.53 2.60 3.73
N SER A 62 -20.43 2.55 4.50
CA SER A 62 -20.47 2.41 5.95
C SER A 62 -21.39 3.44 6.60
N ASP A 63 -21.35 4.69 6.12
CA ASP A 63 -22.17 5.78 6.66
C ASP A 63 -23.67 5.56 6.45
N MET A 64 -24.07 5.00 5.30
CA MET A 64 -25.46 4.62 5.04
C MET A 64 -25.90 3.45 5.93
N TYR A 65 -25.01 2.48 6.19
CA TYR A 65 -25.32 1.35 7.05
C TYR A 65 -25.46 1.75 8.52
N PHE A 66 -24.55 2.58 9.03
CA PHE A 66 -24.55 3.03 10.43
C PHE A 66 -25.36 4.30 10.69
N GLY A 67 -26.00 4.88 9.66
CA GLY A 67 -26.80 6.11 9.79
C GLY A 67 -25.99 7.30 10.29
N ARG A 68 -24.67 7.30 10.06
CA ARG A 68 -23.82 8.45 10.36
C ARG A 68 -24.10 9.43 9.22
N ASN A 69 -24.64 10.61 9.51
CA ASN A 69 -24.99 11.64 8.53
C ASN A 69 -23.76 12.26 7.80
N ALA A 70 -22.76 11.45 7.50
CA ALA A 70 -21.56 11.77 6.75
C ALA A 70 -21.67 11.33 5.27
N TYR A 71 -22.81 10.74 4.86
CA TYR A 71 -23.05 10.44 3.45
C TYR A 71 -23.20 11.73 2.63
N ASP A 72 -22.17 12.06 1.88
CA ASP A 72 -22.19 13.12 0.89
C ASP A 72 -22.42 12.53 -0.52
N PRO A 73 -23.61 12.71 -1.13
CA PRO A 73 -23.87 12.20 -2.47
C PRO A 73 -22.93 12.80 -3.51
N ALA A 74 -22.44 14.04 -3.32
CA ALA A 74 -21.49 14.65 -4.24
C ALA A 74 -20.14 13.93 -4.24
N ALA A 75 -19.62 13.60 -3.07
CA ALA A 75 -18.37 12.84 -2.92
C ALA A 75 -18.47 11.44 -3.56
N THR A 76 -19.63 10.78 -3.47
CA THR A 76 -19.83 9.46 -4.10
C THR A 76 -19.90 9.53 -5.62
N ALA A 77 -20.55 10.55 -6.17
CA ALA A 77 -20.64 10.76 -7.61
C ALA A 77 -19.25 11.06 -8.19
N GLU A 78 -18.49 11.91 -7.52
CA GLU A 78 -17.12 12.25 -7.91
C GLU A 78 -16.18 11.02 -7.85
N ALA A 79 -16.28 10.19 -6.80
CA ALA A 79 -15.53 8.94 -6.73
C ALA A 79 -15.89 7.97 -7.85
N GLN A 80 -17.19 7.86 -8.21
CA GLN A 80 -17.61 7.04 -9.34
C GLN A 80 -17.10 7.57 -10.68
N GLU A 81 -17.10 8.89 -10.87
CA GLU A 81 -16.57 9.53 -12.08
C GLU A 81 -15.06 9.30 -12.22
N ARG A 82 -14.31 9.41 -11.13
CA ARG A 82 -12.87 9.04 -11.10
C ARG A 82 -12.67 7.58 -11.45
N LEU A 83 -13.45 6.66 -10.87
CA LEU A 83 -13.34 5.23 -11.18
C LEU A 83 -13.73 4.90 -12.64
N GLN A 84 -14.60 5.68 -13.27
CA GLN A 84 -14.95 5.51 -14.68
C GLN A 84 -13.75 5.74 -15.61
N GLN A 85 -12.87 6.67 -15.26
CA GLN A 85 -11.66 6.98 -16.04
C GLN A 85 -10.67 5.80 -16.08
N PHE A 86 -10.77 4.87 -15.13
CA PHE A 86 -9.88 3.71 -15.00
C PHE A 86 -10.53 2.36 -15.36
N ARG A 87 -11.71 2.35 -16.00
CA ARG A 87 -12.46 1.13 -16.34
C ARG A 87 -11.69 0.10 -17.20
N GLY A 88 -10.63 0.52 -17.89
CA GLY A 88 -9.77 -0.34 -18.72
C GLY A 88 -8.47 -0.79 -18.03
N ALA A 89 -8.16 -0.26 -16.84
CA ALA A 89 -6.95 -0.64 -16.11
C ALA A 89 -7.20 -1.91 -15.28
N THR A 90 -6.34 -2.91 -15.41
CA THR A 90 -6.39 -4.15 -14.60
C THR A 90 -5.91 -3.93 -13.17
N ALA A 91 -5.11 -2.88 -12.95
CA ALA A 91 -4.66 -2.41 -11.65
C ALA A 91 -4.53 -0.87 -11.68
N ILE A 92 -4.87 -0.22 -10.57
CA ILE A 92 -4.73 1.23 -10.38
C ILE A 92 -3.89 1.42 -9.12
N SER A 93 -2.83 2.21 -9.21
CA SER A 93 -2.02 2.54 -8.04
C SER A 93 -2.78 3.49 -7.11
N SER A 94 -2.58 3.34 -5.80
CA SER A 94 -3.12 4.28 -4.80
C SER A 94 -2.66 5.71 -5.06
N ASN A 95 -1.47 5.92 -5.62
CA ASN A 95 -0.93 7.24 -5.94
C ASN A 95 -1.72 7.87 -7.09
N GLN A 96 -2.06 7.09 -8.12
CA GLN A 96 -2.88 7.52 -9.26
C GLN A 96 -4.32 7.87 -8.86
N TYR A 97 -4.88 7.19 -7.86
CA TYR A 97 -6.24 7.45 -7.40
C TYR A 97 -6.35 8.66 -6.46
N PHE A 98 -5.40 8.85 -5.54
CA PHE A 98 -5.47 9.90 -4.53
C PHE A 98 -4.71 11.19 -4.88
N GLY A 99 -3.99 11.22 -6.01
CA GLY A 99 -3.30 12.42 -6.48
C GLY A 99 -2.30 12.98 -5.46
N ARG A 100 -1.74 12.11 -4.61
CA ARG A 100 -0.63 12.51 -3.74
C ARG A 100 0.55 12.79 -4.64
N GLU A 101 1.10 14.01 -4.54
CA GLU A 101 2.39 14.36 -5.12
C GLU A 101 3.35 13.21 -4.81
N GLU A 102 4.09 12.79 -5.84
CA GLU A 102 5.13 11.79 -5.72
C GLU A 102 6.17 12.25 -4.69
N GLU A 103 5.93 11.96 -3.42
CA GLU A 103 7.00 11.72 -2.46
C GLU A 103 7.33 10.21 -2.50
N ASP A 104 7.55 9.72 -3.71
CA ASP A 104 8.55 8.70 -4.03
C ASP A 104 8.59 8.53 -5.55
N GLY A 105 9.54 9.24 -6.16
CA GLY A 105 9.98 9.03 -7.53
C GLY A 105 9.69 10.18 -8.48
N GLU A 106 10.28 11.36 -8.22
CA GLU A 106 11.14 12.10 -9.17
C GLU A 106 10.88 12.01 -10.71
N ASP A 107 9.64 11.81 -11.17
CA ASP A 107 9.28 11.78 -12.59
C ASP A 107 8.81 13.17 -13.02
N GLY A 108 9.71 14.16 -12.93
CA GLY A 108 9.31 15.52 -13.30
C GLY A 108 10.35 16.62 -13.37
N ALA A 109 11.65 16.38 -13.52
CA ALA A 109 12.56 17.40 -14.07
C ALA A 109 13.98 16.86 -14.32
N GLY A 110 14.20 16.12 -15.41
CA GLY A 110 15.58 15.71 -15.70
C GLY A 110 15.93 15.06 -17.02
N GLY A 111 14.99 14.88 -17.96
CA GLY A 111 15.31 14.50 -19.34
C GLY A 111 15.71 13.03 -19.53
N GLY A 112 14.88 12.29 -20.27
CA GLY A 112 15.22 10.95 -20.74
C GLY A 112 14.10 9.94 -20.52
N GLU A 113 13.09 10.02 -21.37
CA GLU A 113 12.25 8.92 -21.84
C GLU A 113 12.72 7.49 -21.44
N GLY A 114 11.91 6.78 -20.64
CA GLY A 114 11.79 5.32 -20.79
C GLY A 114 12.42 4.39 -19.74
N LEU A 115 12.65 4.80 -18.49
CA LEU A 115 13.31 3.91 -17.52
C LEU A 115 12.38 3.07 -16.62
N LEU A 116 11.17 3.50 -16.29
CA LEU A 116 10.40 2.83 -15.21
C LEU A 116 9.26 1.92 -15.72
N GLY A 117 9.36 1.43 -16.96
CA GLY A 117 8.27 0.68 -17.61
C GLY A 117 8.49 -0.82 -17.82
N ASP A 118 9.69 -1.35 -17.64
CA ASP A 118 9.95 -2.77 -17.89
C ASP A 118 10.95 -3.30 -16.87
N GLY A 119 10.51 -4.22 -16.01
CA GLY A 119 11.35 -4.89 -14.98
C GLY A 119 12.42 -5.82 -15.58
N SER A 120 12.94 -5.50 -16.76
CA SER A 120 13.95 -6.23 -17.48
C SER A 120 15.34 -5.72 -17.10
N LEU A 121 16.22 -6.65 -16.72
CA LEU A 121 17.64 -6.44 -16.41
C LEU A 121 18.37 -5.62 -17.50
N SER A 122 17.87 -5.67 -18.74
CA SER A 122 18.37 -4.89 -19.88
C SER A 122 18.01 -3.40 -19.82
N GLY A 123 16.86 -3.03 -19.24
CA GLY A 123 16.47 -1.64 -19.01
C GLY A 123 17.32 -0.99 -17.94
N LEU A 124 17.61 -1.72 -16.86
CA LEU A 124 18.53 -1.29 -15.82
C LEU A 124 19.96 -1.14 -16.34
N GLU A 125 20.44 -2.03 -17.21
CA GLU A 125 21.76 -1.89 -17.84
C GLU A 125 21.85 -0.63 -18.72
N ASN A 126 20.83 -0.38 -19.54
CA ASN A 126 20.80 0.81 -20.40
C ASN A 126 20.74 2.10 -19.58
N ALA A 127 19.96 2.14 -18.49
CA ALA A 127 19.95 3.29 -17.60
C ALA A 127 21.19 3.45 -16.74
N ALA A 128 21.78 2.35 -16.29
CA ALA A 128 23.06 2.42 -15.59
C ALA A 128 24.13 3.00 -16.52
N ARG A 129 24.15 2.57 -17.79
CA ARG A 129 25.05 3.12 -18.82
C ARG A 129 24.77 4.60 -19.09
N ASP A 130 23.50 5.00 -19.22
CA ASP A 130 23.12 6.39 -19.46
C ASP A 130 23.44 7.31 -18.27
N ALA A 131 23.13 6.86 -17.05
CA ALA A 131 23.49 7.56 -15.82
C ALA A 131 25.01 7.71 -15.67
N ILE A 132 25.78 6.64 -15.94
CA ILE A 132 27.25 6.69 -15.91
C ILE A 132 27.78 7.64 -17.00
N GLN A 133 27.23 7.60 -18.21
CA GLN A 133 27.62 8.51 -19.28
C GLN A 133 27.30 9.97 -18.93
N ARG A 134 26.13 10.23 -18.35
CA ARG A 134 25.72 11.57 -17.92
C ARG A 134 26.59 12.08 -16.77
N VAL A 135 26.95 11.21 -15.83
CA VAL A 135 27.89 11.52 -14.74
C VAL A 135 29.29 11.80 -15.31
N MET A 136 29.80 10.98 -16.22
CA MET A 136 31.12 11.24 -16.83
C MET A 136 31.14 12.47 -17.76
N ALA A 137 30.02 12.78 -18.39
CA ALA A 137 29.88 13.96 -19.27
C ALA A 137 29.71 15.28 -18.49
N ASN A 138 29.42 15.23 -17.18
CA ASN A 138 29.36 16.42 -16.36
C ASN A 138 30.76 16.87 -15.94
N PRO A 139 31.18 18.11 -16.28
CA PRO A 139 32.49 18.63 -15.88
C PRO A 139 32.66 18.68 -14.36
N ASP A 140 31.56 18.85 -13.62
CA ASP A 140 31.54 18.87 -12.15
C ASP A 140 31.98 17.55 -11.51
N VAL A 141 31.87 16.42 -12.24
CA VAL A 141 32.28 15.11 -11.74
C VAL A 141 33.79 14.96 -11.76
N GLN A 142 34.48 15.66 -12.67
CA GLN A 142 35.95 15.72 -12.65
C GLN A 142 36.43 16.54 -11.44
N ASP A 143 35.79 17.68 -11.17
CA ASP A 143 36.06 18.48 -9.98
C ASP A 143 35.75 17.72 -8.67
N ALA A 144 34.66 16.95 -8.64
CA ALA A 144 34.32 16.11 -7.50
C ALA A 144 35.34 14.98 -7.30
N ALA A 145 35.77 14.34 -8.39
CA ALA A 145 36.80 13.30 -8.35
C ALA A 145 38.15 13.84 -7.86
N ASP A 146 38.53 15.04 -8.27
CA ASP A 146 39.76 15.69 -7.81
C ASP A 146 39.68 16.09 -6.33
N LYS A 147 38.51 16.55 -5.86
CA LYS A 147 38.27 16.84 -4.43
C LYS A 147 38.28 15.57 -3.58
N ILE A 148 37.71 14.47 -4.07
CA ILE A 148 37.75 13.17 -3.38
C ILE A 148 39.19 12.66 -3.30
N ARG A 149 39.95 12.75 -4.39
CA ARG A 149 41.37 12.38 -4.40
C ARG A 149 42.18 13.24 -3.43
N ALA A 150 41.97 14.55 -3.43
CA ALA A 150 42.64 15.46 -2.50
C ALA A 150 42.25 15.19 -1.04
N GLY A 151 40.98 14.84 -0.79
CA GLY A 151 40.48 14.44 0.52
C GLY A 151 41.09 13.12 0.99
N ALA A 152 41.20 12.12 0.10
CA ALA A 152 41.80 10.83 0.38
C ALA A 152 43.31 10.95 0.69
N LEU A 153 44.05 11.80 -0.03
CA LEU A 153 45.45 12.08 0.30
C LEU A 153 45.58 12.75 1.67
N LYS A 154 44.76 13.77 1.96
CA LYS A 154 44.74 14.41 3.29
C LYS A 154 44.36 13.44 4.41
N LEU A 155 43.43 12.53 4.15
CA LEU A 155 43.05 11.49 5.10
C LEU A 155 44.18 10.48 5.29
N SER A 156 44.89 10.13 4.22
CA SER A 156 46.05 9.22 4.27
C SER A 156 47.20 9.85 5.07
N ASP A 157 47.48 11.14 4.82
CA ASP A 157 48.45 11.93 5.59
C ASP A 157 48.04 12.02 7.07
N TYR A 158 46.75 12.23 7.35
CA TYR A 158 46.24 12.29 8.72
C TYR A 158 46.35 10.95 9.46
N LEU A 159 46.01 9.85 8.79
CA LEU A 159 46.15 8.51 9.36
C LEU A 159 47.61 8.14 9.57
N GLN A 160 48.52 8.51 8.66
CA GLN A 160 49.95 8.34 8.86
C GLN A 160 50.46 9.17 10.04
N GLN A 161 50.04 10.43 10.14
CA GLN A 161 50.39 11.32 11.25
C GLN A 161 49.89 10.81 12.62
N MET A 162 48.74 10.13 12.67
CA MET A 162 48.27 9.46 13.87
C MET A 162 48.97 8.13 14.15
N SER A 163 49.40 7.40 13.12
CA SER A 163 50.14 6.14 13.29
C SER A 163 51.57 6.33 13.79
N GLU A 164 52.15 7.53 13.63
CA GLU A 164 53.48 7.89 14.11
C GLU A 164 53.51 8.43 15.56
N ARG A 165 52.37 8.44 16.26
CA ARG A 165 52.26 8.77 17.70
C ARG A 165 52.00 7.53 18.53
#